data_AF-A0A1D8RX57-F1
#
_entry.id   AF-A0A1D8RX57-F1
#
_cell.length_a   1.000
_cell.length_b   1.000
_cell.length_c   1.000
_cell.angle_alpha   90.00
_cell.angle_beta   90.00
_cell.angle_gamma   90.00
#
_symmetry.space_group_name_H-M   'P 1'
#
loop_
_entity.id
_entity.type
_entity.pdbx_description
1 polymer ?
#
loop_
_entity_poly.entity_id
_entity_poly.type
_entity_poly.pdbx_seq_one_letter_code
_entity_poly.pdbx_strand_id
1 'polypeptide(L)'
;MDVNAKKIKELRTAKGWTQQHLADACAISLRTVQRVERYGNASQDTVLGLASVFEIAQTEIVLLEALDEAFSDEEDNSFNPNMQILFAALFGAMAGALIMFFVK
;
A
#
# COMPACT_ATOMS: atom_id res chain seq x y z
N MET A 1 11.07 -2.08 13.76
CA MET A 1 10.61 -2.92 12.64
C MET A 1 9.33 -2.33 12.12
N ASP A 2 9.23 -2.20 10.80
CA ASP A 2 8.01 -1.73 10.18
C ASP A 2 7.01 -2.88 10.08
N VAL A 3 5.78 -2.56 10.47
CA VAL A 3 4.69 -3.51 10.64
C VAL A 3 3.42 -2.97 10.01
N ASN A 4 2.57 -3.88 9.56
CA ASN A 4 1.30 -3.55 8.96
C ASN A 4 0.29 -3.09 10.02
N ALA A 5 0.28 -1.78 10.29
CA ALA A 5 -0.61 -1.14 11.26
C ALA A 5 -2.10 -1.45 11.01
N LYS A 6 -2.50 -1.49 9.73
CA LYS A 6 -3.88 -1.78 9.32
C LYS A 6 -4.27 -3.20 9.71
N LYS A 7 -3.42 -4.19 9.38
CA LYS A 7 -3.63 -5.60 9.71
C LYS A 7 -3.75 -5.81 11.22
N ILE A 8 -2.87 -5.18 12.01
CA ILE A 8 -2.91 -5.28 13.48
C ILE A 8 -4.23 -4.73 14.03
N LYS A 9 -4.67 -3.58 13.54
CA LYS A 9 -5.96 -2.99 13.92
C LYS A 9 -7.14 -3.88 13.54
N GLU A 10 -7.13 -4.45 12.34
CA GLU A 10 -8.15 -5.39 11.86
C GLU A 10 -8.25 -6.62 12.77
N LEU A 11 -7.12 -7.28 13.06
CA LEU A 11 -7.06 -8.44 13.95
C LEU A 11 -7.59 -8.12 15.35
N ARG A 12 -7.21 -6.97 15.91
CA ARG A 12 -7.72 -6.51 17.20
C ARG A 12 -9.25 -6.33 17.16
N THR A 13 -9.76 -5.65 16.14
CA THR A 13 -11.20 -5.39 16.01
C THR A 13 -11.99 -6.67 15.73
N ALA A 14 -11.42 -7.63 15.00
CA ALA A 14 -12.04 -8.92 14.72
C ALA A 14 -12.24 -9.75 16.00
N LYS A 15 -11.33 -9.62 16.99
CA LYS A 15 -11.49 -10.21 18.33
C LYS A 15 -12.39 -9.38 19.27
N GLY A 16 -12.96 -8.25 18.82
CA GLY A 16 -13.79 -7.37 19.64
C GLY A 16 -13.00 -6.62 20.73
N TRP A 17 -11.69 -6.42 20.54
CA TRP A 17 -10.82 -5.87 21.57
C TRP A 17 -10.66 -4.35 21.48
N THR A 18 -10.59 -3.71 22.65
CA THR A 18 -10.11 -2.32 22.77
C THR A 18 -8.60 -2.30 22.63
N GLN A 19 -8.01 -1.12 22.38
CA GLN A 19 -6.54 -0.98 22.39
C GLN A 19 -5.93 -1.37 23.75
N GLN A 20 -6.66 -1.12 24.85
CA GLN A 20 -6.24 -1.54 26.19
C GLN A 20 -6.22 -3.08 26.31
N HIS A 21 -7.26 -3.78 25.85
CA HIS A 21 -7.28 -5.25 25.86
C HIS A 21 -6.11 -5.86 25.09
N LEU A 22 -5.75 -5.30 23.93
CA LEU A 22 -4.58 -5.77 23.18
C LEU A 22 -3.27 -5.52 23.95
N ALA A 23 -3.15 -4.36 24.60
CA ALA A 23 -1.99 -4.01 25.40
C ALA A 23 -1.80 -5.00 26.57
N ASP A 24 -2.88 -5.30 27.28
CA ASP A 24 -2.91 -6.25 28.39
C ASP A 24 -2.57 -7.67 27.91
N ALA A 25 -3.17 -8.12 26.81
CA ALA A 25 -2.91 -9.44 26.23
C ALA A 25 -1.45 -9.62 25.77
N CYS A 26 -0.84 -8.57 25.21
CA CYS A 26 0.55 -8.60 24.76
C CYS A 26 1.55 -8.25 25.87
N ALA A 27 1.10 -7.94 27.09
CA ALA A 27 1.92 -7.43 28.19
C ALA A 27 2.78 -6.20 27.81
N ILE A 28 2.22 -5.28 27.01
CA ILE A 28 2.86 -4.03 26.58
C ILE A 28 2.03 -2.82 27.01
N SER A 29 2.60 -1.62 26.93
CA SER A 29 1.86 -0.40 27.28
C SER A 29 0.79 -0.06 26.23
N LEU A 30 -0.31 0.57 26.64
CA LEU A 30 -1.31 1.14 25.72
C LEU A 30 -0.67 2.10 24.70
N ARG A 31 0.31 2.90 25.14
CA ARG A 31 1.06 3.81 24.27
C ARG A 31 1.82 3.05 23.17
N THR A 32 2.34 1.86 23.47
CA THR A 32 2.97 0.99 22.48
C THR A 32 1.96 0.56 21.43
N VAL A 33 0.80 0.04 21.83
CA VAL A 33 -0.28 -0.34 20.90
C VAL A 33 -0.71 0.84 20.03
N GLN A 34 -0.94 2.01 20.64
CA GLN A 34 -1.33 3.22 19.92
C GLN A 34 -0.29 3.65 18.89
N ARG A 35 1.01 3.58 19.24
CA ARG A 35 2.09 3.87 18.30
C ARG A 35 2.15 2.86 17.17
N VAL A 36 2.01 1.58 17.47
CA VAL A 36 1.99 0.50 16.47
C VAL A 36 0.85 0.71 15.47
N GLU A 37 -0.38 0.96 15.94
CA GLU A 37 -1.54 1.16 15.06
C GLU A 37 -1.55 2.51 14.33
N ARG A 38 -0.79 3.51 14.80
CA ARG A 38 -0.71 4.83 14.17
C ARG A 38 0.45 4.95 13.19
N TYR A 39 1.62 4.46 13.56
CA TYR A 39 2.87 4.68 12.84
C TYR A 39 3.41 3.42 12.17
N GLY A 40 2.85 2.25 12.46
CA GLY A 40 3.31 1.00 11.84
C GLY A 40 4.73 0.62 12.21
N ASN A 41 5.18 0.95 13.43
CA ASN A 41 6.52 0.62 13.89
C ASN A 41 6.50 -0.01 15.29
N ALA A 42 7.23 -1.10 15.46
CA ALA A 42 7.28 -1.92 16.68
C ALA A 42 8.70 -2.44 16.97
N SER A 43 9.00 -2.72 18.26
CA SER A 43 10.18 -3.49 18.65
C SER A 43 10.00 -4.98 18.34
N GLN A 44 11.09 -5.75 18.33
CA GLN A 44 11.02 -7.19 18.12
C GLN A 44 10.19 -7.93 19.16
N ASP A 45 10.35 -7.57 20.43
CA ASP A 45 9.53 -8.12 21.52
C ASP A 45 8.04 -7.79 21.34
N THR A 46 7.73 -6.59 20.84
CA THR A 46 6.34 -6.19 20.55
C THR A 46 5.77 -7.03 19.40
N VAL A 47 6.54 -7.25 18.33
CA VAL A 47 6.14 -8.10 17.20
C VAL A 47 5.93 -9.53 17.66
N LEU A 48 6.81 -10.08 18.49
CA LEU A 48 6.68 -11.41 19.08
C LEU A 48 5.40 -11.52 19.94
N GLY A 49 5.13 -10.54 20.79
CA GLY A 49 3.91 -10.49 21.59
C GLY A 49 2.64 -10.45 20.75
N LEU A 50 2.62 -9.58 19.72
CA LEU A 50 1.50 -9.48 18.78
C LEU A 50 1.28 -10.78 18.00
N ALA A 51 2.34 -11.36 17.46
CA ALA A 51 2.29 -12.63 16.73
C ALA A 51 1.78 -13.78 17.62
N SER A 52 2.25 -13.84 18.87
CA SER A 52 1.80 -14.84 19.84
C SER A 52 0.33 -14.69 20.20
N VAL A 53 -0.13 -13.46 20.47
CA VAL A 53 -1.53 -13.20 20.90
C VAL A 53 -2.52 -13.39 19.76
N PHE A 54 -2.10 -13.10 18.52
CA PHE A 54 -2.92 -13.32 17.33
C PHE A 54 -2.78 -14.73 16.75
N GLU A 55 -1.85 -15.55 17.25
CA GLU A 55 -1.57 -16.91 16.78
C GLU A 55 -1.22 -16.96 15.28
N ILE A 56 -0.38 -16.02 14.84
CA ILE A 56 0.05 -15.87 13.44
C ILE A 56 1.57 -15.80 13.32
N ALA A 57 2.10 -15.99 12.12
CA ALA A 57 3.52 -15.83 11.87
C ALA A 57 3.92 -14.34 11.89
N GLN A 58 5.15 -14.04 12.31
CA GLN A 58 5.68 -12.66 12.28
C GLN A 58 5.70 -12.08 10.86
N THR A 59 5.89 -12.91 9.84
CA THR A 59 5.86 -12.51 8.42
C THR A 59 4.51 -11.98 7.96
N GLU A 60 3.43 -12.25 8.69
CA GLU A 60 2.10 -11.73 8.37
C GLU A 60 1.87 -10.30 8.88
N ILE A 61 2.70 -9.84 9.82
CA ILE A 61 2.60 -8.50 10.43
C ILE A 61 3.81 -7.62 10.13
N VAL A 62 4.99 -8.19 9.91
CA VAL A 62 6.19 -7.44 9.54
C VAL A 62 6.15 -7.11 8.05
N LEU A 63 6.38 -5.85 7.73
CA LEU A 63 6.62 -5.43 6.35
C LEU A 63 8.09 -5.76 6.08
N LEU A 64 8.32 -6.82 5.31
CA LEU A 64 9.61 -7.01 4.68
C LEU A 64 9.72 -5.91 3.63
N GLU A 65 10.56 -4.91 3.89
CA GLU A 65 11.14 -4.13 2.79
C GLU A 65 11.84 -5.16 1.91
N ALA A 66 11.18 -5.54 0.82
CA ALA A 66 11.91 -6.01 -0.34
C ALA A 66 12.98 -4.95 -0.59
N LEU A 67 14.21 -5.39 -0.83
CA LEU A 67 15.31 -4.54 -1.26
C LEU A 67 14.95 -3.94 -2.63
N ASP A 68 14.02 -2.99 -2.66
CA ASP A 68 13.57 -2.27 -3.86
C ASP A 68 14.48 -1.05 -4.12
N GLU A 69 15.72 -1.08 -3.64
CA GLU A 69 16.82 -0.26 -4.16
C GLU A 69 17.38 -0.83 -5.49
N ALA A 70 16.68 -1.78 -6.13
CA ALA A 70 17.03 -2.28 -7.47
C ALA A 70 15.93 -2.10 -8.53
N PHE A 71 14.74 -1.63 -8.16
CA PHE A 71 13.66 -1.36 -9.12
C PHE A 71 12.92 -0.08 -8.72
N SER A 72 13.57 1.06 -9.00
CA SER A 72 12.81 2.25 -9.38
C SER A 72 12.08 1.91 -10.68
N ASP A 73 10.90 1.33 -10.55
CA ASP A 73 9.91 1.38 -11.63
C ASP A 73 9.63 2.87 -11.84
N GLU A 74 10.26 3.40 -12.89
CA GLU A 74 9.72 4.53 -13.62
C GLU A 74 8.21 4.31 -13.76
N GLU A 75 7.49 5.39 -13.51
CA GLU A 75 6.05 5.52 -13.69
C GLU A 75 5.68 5.04 -15.11
N ASP A 76 5.37 3.74 -15.26
CA ASP A 76 5.04 3.11 -16.55
C ASP A 76 3.66 3.57 -17.00
N ASN A 77 3.60 4.78 -17.55
CA ASN A 77 2.59 5.14 -18.52
C ASN A 77 2.92 4.45 -19.85
N SER A 78 2.83 3.12 -19.92
CA SER A 78 2.81 2.37 -21.18
C SER A 78 1.46 2.55 -21.88
N PHE A 79 1.06 3.80 -22.12
CA PHE A 79 0.36 4.08 -23.35
C PHE A 79 1.36 3.87 -24.49
N ASN A 80 1.27 2.71 -25.15
CA ASN A 80 2.05 2.35 -26.34
C ASN A 80 2.30 3.59 -27.24
N PRO A 81 3.54 4.09 -27.39
CA PRO A 81 3.83 5.29 -28.20
C PRO A 81 3.45 5.09 -29.67
N ASN A 82 3.50 3.84 -30.17
CA ASN A 82 3.00 3.50 -31.51
C ASN A 82 1.48 3.69 -31.66
N MET A 83 0.71 3.54 -30.58
CA MET A 83 -0.75 3.74 -30.61
C MET A 83 -1.12 5.21 -30.43
N GLN A 84 -0.36 5.98 -29.65
CA GLN A 84 -0.56 7.44 -29.54
C GLN A 84 -0.22 8.19 -30.83
N ILE A 85 0.88 7.83 -31.51
CA ILE A 85 1.24 8.41 -32.81
C ILE A 85 0.15 8.09 -33.85
N LEU A 86 -0.38 6.86 -33.83
CA LEU A 86 -1.46 6.45 -34.73
C LEU A 86 -2.77 7.23 -34.46
N PHE A 87 -3.15 7.40 -33.18
CA PHE A 87 -4.33 8.20 -32.81
C PHE A 87 -4.16 9.68 -33.15
N ALA A 88 -2.98 10.26 -32.92
CA ALA A 88 -2.69 11.65 -33.27
C ALA A 88 -2.74 11.88 -34.79
N ALA A 89 -2.18 10.96 -35.58
CA ALA A 89 -2.22 11.02 -37.05
C ALA A 89 -3.65 10.93 -37.60
N LEU A 90 -4.47 10.04 -37.05
CA LEU A 90 -5.85 9.82 -37.50
C LEU A 90 -6.76 11.01 -37.14
N PHE A 91 -6.58 11.60 -35.95
CA PHE A 91 -7.30 12.80 -35.53
C PHE A 91 -6.90 14.04 -36.37
N GLY A 92 -5.61 14.20 -36.67
CA GLY A 92 -5.11 15.28 -37.52
C GLY A 92 -5.62 15.19 -38.96
N ALA A 93 -5.64 13.99 -39.55
CA ALA A 93 -6.16 13.78 -40.90
C ALA A 93 -7.66 14.07 -40.99
N MET A 94 -8.45 13.65 -39.99
CA MET A 94 -9.89 13.90 -39.95
C MET A 94 -10.21 15.39 -39.77
N ALA A 95 -9.48 16.09 -38.89
CA ALA A 95 -9.61 17.54 -38.72
C ALA A 95 -9.21 18.30 -40.00
N GLY A 96 -8.11 17.87 -40.65
CA GLY A 96 -7.66 18.46 -41.92
C GLY A 96 -8.68 18.30 -43.05
N ALA A 97 -9.28 17.12 -43.19
CA ALA A 97 -10.33 16.86 -44.17
C ALA A 97 -11.60 17.68 -43.91
N LEU A 98 -11.99 17.86 -42.64
CA LEU A 98 -13.10 18.73 -42.25
C LEU A 98 -12.84 20.19 -42.63
N ILE A 99 -11.65 20.72 -42.31
CA ILE A 99 -11.28 22.10 -42.68
C ILE A 99 -11.34 22.26 -44.21
N MET A 100 -10.83 21.27 -44.96
CA MET A 100 -10.86 21.32 -46.42
C MET A 100 -12.28 21.30 -47.00
N PHE A 101 -13.23 20.60 -46.36
CA PHE A 101 -14.63 20.55 -46.78
C PHE A 101 -15.38 21.87 -46.54
N PHE A 102 -15.04 22.61 -45.48
CA PHE A 102 -15.64 23.91 -45.17
C PHE A 102 -15.00 25.09 -45.93
N VAL A 103 -13.81 24.90 -46.51
CA VAL A 103 -13.09 25.92 -47.30
C VAL A 103 -13.44 25.86 -48.79
N LYS A 104 -14.40 25.01 -49.20
CA LYS A 104 -14.87 24.88 -50.58
C LYS A 104 -16.21 25.56 -50.83
#